data_AF-A0A926CVM6-F1
#
_entry.id   AF-A0A926CVM6-F1
#
_cell.length_a   1.000
_cell.length_b   1.000
_cell.length_c   1.000
_cell.angle_alpha   90.00
_cell.angle_beta   90.00
_cell.angle_gamma   90.00
#
_symmetry.space_group_name_H-M   'P 1'
#
loop_
_entity.id
_entity.type
_entity.pdbx_description
1 polymer ?
#
loop_
_entity_poly.entity_id
_entity_poly.type
_entity_poly.pdbx_seq_one_letter_code
_entity_poly.pdbx_strand_id
1 'polypeptide(L)'
;TYTPWLRNLVNDIYLAYLTGFWKVDDFNTLSGSLRYFSLGNITFTDQSGNVLQDFRPNEFVFDVAYARKLADKLSAGLDLKYIYSNLATGQYVNGIPIKPANGVAADVSLFYTTEFKMGEKDAYFNGGLNIANIGNKITYTNSIEKDFIPTNMGLGFTLGMYFDEYNQMSLSIDLNKLLVPTPSSVDENGDSIPDYKTESVVGGILGSFSDAPLGFSEEIKEIIFSTGLEYWYNKQFAVRAGYFYEAPQKGNRQFFTVGLGLKYNVFGLDFSYLIPSSNQNNPLDNTLRFTLAFDFASLKATGDEDADVEE
;
A
#
# COMPACT_ATOMS: atom_id res chain seq x y z
N THR A 1 0.80 -11.41 -5.32
CA THR A 1 -0.64 -11.17 -5.07
C THR A 1 -1.35 -10.77 -6.34
N TYR A 2 -2.57 -11.25 -6.54
CA TYR A 2 -3.47 -10.86 -7.61
C TYR A 2 -4.82 -10.44 -7.03
N THR A 3 -5.31 -9.29 -7.48
CA THR A 3 -6.56 -8.69 -7.03
C THR A 3 -7.36 -8.28 -8.27
N PRO A 4 -8.37 -9.06 -8.68
CA PRO A 4 -9.36 -8.56 -9.62
C PRO A 4 -10.08 -7.35 -9.01
N TRP A 5 -10.41 -6.36 -9.83
CA TRP A 5 -11.00 -5.11 -9.37
C TRP A 5 -12.32 -4.87 -10.11
N LEU A 6 -13.35 -4.34 -9.42
CA LEU A 6 -14.65 -4.01 -10.01
C LEU A 6 -15.28 -5.12 -10.87
N ARG A 7 -15.15 -6.39 -10.48
CA ARG A 7 -15.67 -7.54 -11.26
C ARG A 7 -17.16 -7.48 -11.58
N ASN A 8 -17.95 -6.77 -10.77
CA ASN A 8 -19.37 -6.59 -11.04
C ASN A 8 -19.66 -5.65 -12.22
N LEU A 9 -18.69 -4.82 -12.62
CA LEU A 9 -18.80 -3.87 -13.73
C LEU A 9 -18.02 -4.35 -14.96
N VAL A 10 -16.74 -4.72 -14.77
CA VAL A 10 -15.84 -5.11 -15.87
C VAL A 10 -14.88 -6.21 -15.40
N ASN A 11 -14.51 -7.13 -16.31
CA ASN A 11 -13.72 -8.32 -15.98
C ASN A 11 -12.20 -8.18 -16.20
N ASP A 12 -11.75 -7.09 -16.82
CA ASP A 12 -10.36 -6.90 -17.30
C ASP A 12 -9.55 -5.88 -16.47
N ILE A 13 -10.13 -5.39 -15.38
CA ILE A 13 -9.46 -4.53 -14.40
C ILE A 13 -8.86 -5.41 -13.30
N TYR A 14 -7.55 -5.27 -13.07
CA TYR A 14 -6.87 -6.04 -12.03
C TYR A 14 -5.60 -5.35 -11.56
N LEU A 15 -5.21 -5.68 -10.32
CA LEU A 15 -3.93 -5.35 -9.73
C LEU A 15 -3.10 -6.63 -9.58
N ALA A 16 -1.86 -6.61 -10.07
CA ALA A 16 -0.86 -7.64 -9.84
C ALA A 16 0.30 -7.07 -9.04
N TYR A 17 0.81 -7.86 -8.10
CA TYR A 17 1.94 -7.48 -7.25
C TYR A 17 2.89 -8.66 -7.10
N LEU A 18 4.15 -8.44 -7.45
CA LEU A 18 5.25 -9.37 -7.30
C LEU A 18 6.30 -8.72 -6.40
N THR A 19 6.77 -9.45 -5.40
CA THR A 19 7.84 -8.98 -4.51
C THR A 19 8.73 -10.15 -4.13
N GLY A 20 10.00 -9.85 -3.91
CA GLY A 20 10.97 -10.78 -3.38
C GLY A 20 11.97 -10.04 -2.51
N PHE A 21 12.51 -10.74 -1.51
CA PHE A 21 13.56 -10.22 -0.66
C PHE A 21 14.68 -11.24 -0.53
N TRP A 22 15.89 -10.72 -0.28
CA TRP A 22 17.07 -11.51 -0.04
C TRP A 22 17.81 -10.95 1.18
N LYS A 23 17.94 -11.78 2.20
CA LYS A 23 18.80 -11.50 3.35
C LYS A 23 20.25 -11.72 2.92
N VAL A 24 21.01 -10.63 2.86
CA VAL A 24 22.43 -10.66 2.50
C VAL A 24 23.25 -11.18 3.68
N ASP A 25 22.89 -10.73 4.89
CA ASP A 25 23.44 -11.19 6.16
C ASP A 25 22.42 -10.94 7.29
N ASP A 26 22.83 -11.10 8.55
CA ASP A 26 21.97 -10.93 9.73
C ASP A 26 21.48 -9.49 9.95
N PHE A 27 22.14 -8.51 9.33
CA PHE A 27 21.85 -7.08 9.48
C PHE A 27 21.24 -6.47 8.23
N ASN A 28 21.46 -7.04 7.05
CA ASN A 28 21.16 -6.41 5.76
C ASN A 28 20.20 -7.24 4.92
N THR A 29 19.14 -6.60 4.42
CA THR A 29 18.17 -7.21 3.50
C THR A 29 17.95 -6.29 2.31
N LEU A 30 17.93 -6.89 1.12
CA LEU A 30 17.51 -6.22 -0.11
C LEU A 30 16.15 -6.76 -0.54
N SER A 31 15.31 -5.94 -1.13
CA SER A 31 14.07 -6.38 -1.76
C SER A 31 13.84 -5.66 -3.07
N GLY A 32 13.09 -6.32 -3.95
CA GLY A 32 12.58 -5.72 -5.18
C GLY A 32 11.10 -6.04 -5.33
N SER A 33 10.35 -5.11 -5.90
CA SER A 33 8.95 -5.31 -6.16
C SER A 33 8.48 -4.69 -7.47
N LEU A 34 7.41 -5.26 -8.01
CA LEU A 34 6.71 -4.78 -9.19
C LEU A 34 5.20 -4.82 -8.89
N ARG A 35 4.57 -3.65 -8.95
CA ARG A 35 3.12 -3.51 -8.94
C ARG A 35 2.66 -3.12 -10.34
N TYR A 36 1.60 -3.76 -10.82
CA TYR A 36 0.99 -3.47 -12.11
C TYR A 36 -0.51 -3.33 -11.94
N PHE A 37 -1.09 -2.27 -12.49
CA PHE A 37 -2.52 -2.00 -12.50
C PHE A 37 -3.00 -1.92 -13.94
N SER A 38 -3.95 -2.79 -14.30
CA SER A 38 -4.68 -2.74 -15.56
C SER A 38 -6.01 -2.06 -15.33
N LEU A 39 -6.33 -1.04 -16.12
CA LEU A 39 -7.63 -0.37 -16.11
C LEU A 39 -8.60 -0.98 -17.14
N GLY A 40 -8.24 -2.13 -17.72
CA GLY A 40 -9.03 -2.79 -18.75
C GLY A 40 -8.89 -2.16 -20.13
N ASN A 41 -9.80 -2.49 -21.04
CA ASN A 41 -9.85 -1.94 -22.39
C ASN A 41 -10.89 -0.81 -22.47
N ILE A 42 -10.44 0.37 -22.90
CA ILE A 42 -11.29 1.53 -23.13
C ILE A 42 -11.35 1.80 -24.63
N THR A 43 -12.56 1.81 -25.19
CA THR A 43 -12.80 2.24 -26.57
C THR A 43 -13.08 3.73 -26.58
N PHE A 44 -12.20 4.51 -27.19
CA PHE A 44 -12.41 5.94 -27.39
C PHE A 44 -13.27 6.18 -28.63
N THR A 45 -14.29 7.01 -28.49
CA THR A 45 -15.20 7.41 -29.57
C THR A 45 -15.18 8.92 -29.80
N ASP A 46 -15.55 9.35 -31.00
CA ASP A 46 -15.82 10.76 -31.29
C ASP A 46 -17.22 11.19 -30.79
N GLN A 47 -17.56 12.48 -30.94
CA GLN A 47 -18.87 13.02 -30.56
C GLN A 47 -20.04 12.42 -31.36
N SER A 48 -19.76 11.78 -32.49
CA SER A 48 -20.75 11.10 -33.34
C SER A 48 -20.87 9.60 -33.01
N GLY A 49 -20.08 9.10 -32.04
CA GLY A 49 -20.07 7.70 -31.63
C GLY A 49 -19.20 6.79 -32.49
N ASN A 50 -18.41 7.33 -33.43
CA ASN A 50 -17.47 6.51 -34.20
C ASN A 50 -16.27 6.12 -33.34
N VAL A 51 -15.87 4.85 -33.42
CA VAL A 51 -14.69 4.35 -32.70
C VAL A 51 -13.43 4.98 -33.31
N LEU A 52 -12.66 5.65 -32.46
CA LEU A 52 -11.35 6.24 -32.81
C LEU A 52 -10.24 5.22 -32.58
N GLN A 53 -10.16 4.66 -31.36
CA GLN A 53 -9.15 3.67 -31.00
C GLN A 53 -9.54 2.90 -29.74
N ASP A 54 -9.10 1.65 -29.68
CA ASP A 54 -9.04 0.89 -28.42
C ASP A 54 -7.73 1.18 -27.71
N PHE A 55 -7.80 1.39 -26.40
CA PHE A 55 -6.67 1.71 -25.57
C PHE A 55 -6.72 0.92 -24.27
N ARG A 56 -5.56 0.49 -23.78
CA ARG A 56 -5.45 -0.25 -22.53
C ARG A 56 -4.63 0.57 -21.54
N PRO A 57 -5.29 1.36 -20.68
CA PRO A 57 -4.57 2.12 -19.69
C PRO A 57 -3.93 1.19 -18.67
N ASN A 58 -2.71 1.53 -18.29
CA ASN A 58 -1.97 0.79 -17.30
C ASN A 58 -1.08 1.70 -16.45
N GLU A 59 -0.80 1.21 -15.25
CA GLU A 59 0.16 1.81 -14.36
C GLU A 59 1.09 0.72 -13.85
N PHE A 60 2.34 1.06 -13.61
CA PHE A 60 3.24 0.18 -12.90
C PHE A 60 4.17 0.96 -11.98
N VAL A 61 4.56 0.30 -10.90
CA VAL A 61 5.55 0.77 -9.96
C VAL A 61 6.60 -0.31 -9.83
N PHE A 62 7.85 0.05 -10.09
CA PHE A 62 9.00 -0.80 -9.82
C PHE A 62 9.77 -0.20 -8.65
N ASP A 63 10.13 -1.01 -7.67
CA ASP A 63 10.86 -0.54 -6.51
C ASP A 63 11.97 -1.49 -6.05
N VAL A 64 12.97 -0.89 -5.41
CA VAL A 64 14.10 -1.57 -4.80
C VAL A 64 14.28 -0.96 -3.42
N ALA A 65 14.29 -1.82 -2.40
CA ALA A 65 14.48 -1.40 -1.03
C ALA A 65 15.69 -2.07 -0.38
N TYR A 66 16.26 -1.34 0.58
CA TYR A 66 17.32 -1.81 1.46
C TYR A 66 16.87 -1.58 2.90
N ALA A 67 16.92 -2.65 3.69
CA ALA A 67 16.62 -2.62 5.11
C ALA A 67 17.83 -3.06 5.92
N ARG A 68 18.05 -2.37 7.05
CA ARG A 68 19.14 -2.64 7.98
C ARG A 68 18.66 -2.73 9.42
N LYS A 69 19.12 -3.76 10.12
CA LYS A 69 19.02 -3.86 11.58
C LYS A 69 20.04 -2.90 12.22
N LEU A 70 19.53 -1.87 12.90
CA LEU A 70 20.34 -0.81 13.54
C LEU A 70 20.74 -1.18 14.98
N ALA A 71 19.86 -1.91 15.67
CA ALA A 71 20.08 -2.46 17.00
C ALA A 71 19.30 -3.77 17.14
N ASP A 72 19.45 -4.48 18.25
CA ASP A 72 18.79 -5.78 18.48
C ASP A 72 17.28 -5.78 18.24
N LYS A 73 16.64 -4.65 18.54
CA LYS A 73 15.20 -4.43 18.50
C LYS A 73 14.76 -3.37 17.49
N LEU A 74 15.68 -2.71 16.79
CA LEU A 74 15.37 -1.57 15.92
C LEU A 74 15.97 -1.78 14.53
N SER A 75 15.14 -1.60 13.51
CA SER A 75 15.51 -1.66 12.09
C SER A 75 15.04 -0.41 11.35
N ALA A 76 15.70 -0.09 10.26
CA ALA A 76 15.33 0.98 9.34
C ALA A 76 15.34 0.48 7.90
N GLY A 77 14.53 1.10 7.04
CA GLY A 77 14.47 0.79 5.62
C GLY A 77 14.41 2.04 4.76
N LEU A 78 15.02 1.95 3.58
CA LEU A 78 14.92 2.94 2.51
C LEU A 78 14.44 2.22 1.24
N ASP A 79 13.44 2.77 0.60
CA ASP A 79 12.87 2.28 -0.66
C ASP A 79 13.04 3.34 -1.75
N LEU A 80 13.37 2.93 -2.97
CA LEU A 80 13.43 3.78 -4.16
C LEU A 80 12.49 3.23 -5.23
N LYS A 81 11.60 4.09 -5.73
CA LYS A 81 10.51 3.72 -6.62
C LYS A 81 10.55 4.49 -7.92
N TYR A 82 10.25 3.79 -9.00
CA TYR A 82 9.88 4.36 -10.28
C TYR A 82 8.40 4.10 -10.53
N ILE A 83 7.66 5.17 -10.81
CA ILE A 83 6.22 5.18 -11.04
C ILE A 83 5.98 5.54 -12.50
N TYR A 84 5.22 4.71 -13.20
CA TYR A 84 4.74 4.98 -14.55
C TYR A 84 3.23 4.85 -14.57
N SER A 85 2.55 5.84 -15.14
CA SER A 85 1.10 5.79 -15.35
C SER A 85 0.74 6.27 -16.74
N ASN A 86 -0.03 5.47 -17.46
CA ASN A 86 -0.51 5.77 -18.79
C ASN A 86 -2.02 5.59 -18.86
N LEU A 87 -2.74 6.70 -18.69
CA LEU A 87 -4.20 6.69 -18.61
C LEU A 87 -4.90 6.83 -19.97
N ALA A 88 -4.33 7.62 -20.89
CA ALA A 88 -5.00 7.93 -22.16
C ALA A 88 -4.04 8.50 -23.22
N THR A 89 -2.82 7.97 -23.34
CA THR A 89 -1.85 8.49 -24.33
C THR A 89 -2.41 8.50 -25.74
N GLY A 90 -2.18 9.60 -26.46
CA GLY A 90 -2.69 9.80 -27.82
C GLY A 90 -4.08 10.42 -27.89
N GLN A 91 -4.75 10.61 -26.75
CA GLN A 91 -5.95 11.44 -26.64
C GLN A 91 -5.60 12.92 -26.45
N TYR A 92 -6.56 13.78 -26.75
CA TYR A 92 -6.46 15.23 -26.54
C TYR A 92 -7.59 15.68 -25.59
N VAL A 93 -7.24 16.44 -24.56
CA VAL A 93 -8.21 17.12 -23.70
C VAL A 93 -8.00 18.61 -23.87
N ASN A 94 -9.03 19.33 -24.30
CA ASN A 94 -8.97 20.77 -24.61
C ASN A 94 -7.83 21.12 -25.61
N GLY A 95 -7.54 20.23 -26.57
CA GLY A 95 -6.47 20.41 -27.56
C GLY A 95 -5.06 20.12 -27.03
N ILE A 96 -4.92 19.71 -25.77
CA ILE A 96 -3.63 19.33 -25.16
C ILE A 96 -3.45 17.81 -25.26
N PRO A 97 -2.35 17.32 -25.85
CA PRO A 97 -2.09 15.88 -25.93
C PRO A 97 -1.82 15.30 -24.54
N ILE A 98 -2.47 14.17 -24.25
CA ILE A 98 -2.19 13.35 -23.08
C ILE A 98 -0.96 12.48 -23.34
N LYS A 99 -0.08 12.43 -22.35
CA LYS A 99 1.13 11.60 -22.31
C LYS A 99 1.19 10.79 -21.01
N PRO A 100 2.05 9.77 -20.93
CA PRO A 100 2.27 9.05 -19.68
C PRO A 100 2.91 9.96 -18.62
N ALA A 101 2.47 9.80 -17.38
CA ALA A 101 3.08 10.38 -16.21
C ALA A 101 4.22 9.48 -15.71
N ASN A 102 5.33 10.11 -15.32
CA ASN A 102 6.49 9.42 -14.77
C ASN A 102 6.86 10.07 -13.43
N GLY A 103 7.13 9.26 -12.41
CA GLY A 103 7.50 9.70 -11.08
C GLY A 103 8.65 8.88 -10.53
N VAL A 104 9.44 9.51 -9.68
CA VAL A 104 10.44 8.87 -8.83
C VAL A 104 10.11 9.26 -7.40
N ALA A 105 10.13 8.27 -6.51
CA ALA A 105 9.82 8.47 -5.10
C ALA A 105 10.75 7.63 -4.21
N ALA A 106 10.78 8.00 -2.94
CA ALA A 106 11.45 7.25 -1.90
C ALA A 106 10.53 7.04 -0.70
N ASP A 107 10.75 5.93 0.01
CA ASP A 107 10.11 5.68 1.31
C ASP A 107 11.17 5.56 2.40
N VAL A 108 10.85 6.04 3.59
CA VAL A 108 11.69 5.87 4.79
C VAL A 108 10.87 5.18 5.86
N SER A 109 11.40 4.08 6.40
CA SER A 109 10.71 3.28 7.40
C SER A 109 11.58 2.98 8.62
N LEU A 110 10.93 2.85 9.77
CA LEU A 110 11.50 2.39 11.02
C LEU A 110 10.62 1.28 11.58
N PHE A 111 11.25 0.25 12.15
CA PHE A 111 10.56 -0.88 12.75
C PHE A 111 11.22 -1.26 14.07
N TYR A 112 10.41 -1.28 15.13
CA TYR A 112 10.80 -1.70 16.47
C TYR A 112 10.07 -3.00 16.83
N THR A 113 10.79 -3.98 17.36
CA THR A 113 10.22 -5.25 17.82
C THR A 113 10.83 -5.67 19.15
N THR A 114 9.99 -6.13 20.08
CA THR A 114 10.45 -6.67 21.36
C THR A 114 9.57 -7.81 21.81
N GLU A 115 10.20 -8.79 22.44
CA GLU A 115 9.53 -9.88 23.14
C GLU A 115 9.55 -9.62 24.65
N PHE A 116 8.54 -10.10 25.35
CA PHE A 116 8.38 -10.00 26.80
C PHE A 116 7.44 -11.10 27.33
N LYS A 117 7.42 -11.29 28.65
CA LYS A 117 6.48 -12.19 29.30
C LYS A 117 5.24 -11.42 29.76
N MET A 118 4.06 -11.92 29.44
CA MET A 118 2.79 -11.42 29.97
C MET A 118 2.15 -12.52 30.84
N GLY A 119 2.42 -12.46 32.15
CA GLY A 119 2.19 -13.59 33.05
C GLY A 119 3.13 -14.74 32.71
N GLU A 120 2.58 -15.92 32.45
CA GLU A 120 3.34 -17.11 32.06
C GLU A 120 3.53 -17.24 30.54
N LYS A 121 2.87 -16.39 29.75
CA LYS A 121 2.85 -16.48 28.29
C LYS A 121 3.89 -15.57 27.65
N ASP A 122 4.47 -16.02 26.54
CA ASP A 122 5.31 -15.19 25.69
C ASP A 122 4.43 -14.23 24.89
N ALA A 123 4.88 -12.99 24.79
CA ALA A 123 4.23 -11.93 24.06
C ALA A 123 5.25 -11.10 23.30
N TYR A 124 4.79 -10.40 22.27
CA TYR A 124 5.62 -9.49 21.52
C TYR A 124 4.88 -8.20 21.23
N PHE A 125 5.64 -7.12 21.12
CA PHE A 125 5.17 -5.82 20.71
C PHE A 125 5.99 -5.35 19.51
N ASN A 126 5.29 -4.92 18.47
CA ASN A 126 5.89 -4.28 17.30
C ASN A 126 5.36 -2.85 17.17
N GLY A 127 6.25 -1.93 16.81
CA GLY A 127 5.91 -0.57 16.41
C GLY A 127 6.57 -0.25 15.08
N GLY A 128 5.84 0.36 14.15
CA GLY A 128 6.34 0.70 12.83
C GLY A 128 5.98 2.13 12.45
N LEU A 129 6.90 2.85 11.82
CA LEU A 129 6.68 4.14 11.20
C LEU A 129 7.12 4.05 9.74
N ASN A 130 6.31 4.56 8.82
CA ASN A 130 6.67 4.65 7.40
C ASN A 130 6.22 5.99 6.84
N ILE A 131 7.12 6.69 6.15
CA ILE A 131 6.79 7.84 5.30
C ILE A 131 7.04 7.41 3.86
N ALA A 132 5.96 7.17 3.13
CA ALA A 132 5.99 6.61 1.79
C ALA A 132 5.74 7.66 0.70
N ASN A 133 6.23 7.37 -0.49
CA ASN A 133 6.02 8.13 -1.73
C ASN A 133 6.53 9.58 -1.65
N ILE A 134 7.67 9.82 -0.99
CA ILE A 134 8.34 11.13 -1.02
C ILE A 134 9.00 11.29 -2.40
N GLY A 135 8.38 12.06 -3.29
CA GLY A 135 8.85 12.12 -4.68
C GLY A 135 8.34 13.29 -5.47
N ASN A 136 8.73 13.36 -6.75
CA ASN A 136 8.36 14.49 -7.59
C ASN A 136 6.87 14.48 -7.93
N LYS A 137 6.33 15.68 -8.15
CA LYS A 137 4.99 15.85 -8.73
C LYS A 137 4.94 15.33 -10.16
N ILE A 138 3.78 14.84 -10.59
CA ILE A 138 3.56 14.23 -11.90
C ILE A 138 2.50 15.00 -12.71
N THR A 139 2.48 14.82 -14.02
CA THR A 139 1.44 15.38 -14.90
C THR A 139 1.26 14.49 -16.11
N TYR A 140 0.02 14.40 -16.60
CA TYR A 140 -0.35 13.67 -17.81
C TYR A 140 -0.30 14.54 -19.06
N THR A 141 0.16 15.78 -18.95
CA THR A 141 0.27 16.73 -20.07
C THR A 141 1.62 17.43 -20.04
N ASN A 142 1.89 18.32 -21.00
CA ASN A 142 3.06 19.21 -20.95
C ASN A 142 2.86 20.44 -20.04
N SER A 143 1.86 20.40 -19.15
CA SER A 143 1.61 21.49 -18.20
C SER A 143 2.77 21.66 -17.20
N ILE A 144 2.97 22.91 -16.79
CA ILE A 144 3.81 23.25 -15.64
C ILE A 144 3.11 22.91 -14.31
N GLU A 145 1.77 22.87 -14.31
CA GLU A 145 0.98 22.40 -13.19
C GLU A 145 1.10 20.88 -13.07
N LYS A 146 1.57 20.43 -11.90
CA LYS A 146 1.81 19.03 -11.59
C LYS A 146 1.12 18.67 -10.28
N ASP A 147 0.64 17.45 -10.20
CA ASP A 147 -0.05 16.90 -9.05
C ASP A 147 0.94 16.18 -8.11
N PHE A 148 0.72 16.31 -6.81
CA PHE A 148 1.47 15.55 -5.82
C PHE A 148 1.17 14.06 -5.97
N ILE A 149 2.21 13.24 -5.89
CA ILE A 149 2.03 11.82 -5.62
C ILE A 149 1.57 11.64 -4.17
N PRO A 150 0.79 10.58 -3.85
CA PRO A 150 0.18 10.41 -2.53
C PRO A 150 1.22 10.06 -1.47
N THR A 151 1.92 11.08 -0.98
CA THR A 151 2.83 10.95 0.16
C THR A 151 2.00 10.56 1.37
N ASN A 152 2.42 9.54 2.11
CA ASN A 152 1.61 9.00 3.21
C ASN A 152 2.50 8.68 4.41
N MET A 153 2.04 9.05 5.60
CA MET A 153 2.62 8.61 6.87
C MET A 153 1.76 7.49 7.45
N GLY A 154 2.35 6.34 7.71
CA GLY A 154 1.75 5.22 8.43
C GLY A 154 2.43 5.00 9.77
N LEU A 155 1.65 4.87 10.84
CA LEU A 155 2.10 4.51 12.18
C LEU A 155 1.31 3.29 12.65
N GLY A 156 2.01 2.18 12.84
CA GLY A 156 1.41 0.88 13.18
C GLY A 156 1.92 0.32 14.50
N PHE A 157 1.04 -0.33 15.24
CA PHE A 157 1.35 -1.04 16.48
C PHE A 157 0.70 -2.42 16.48
N THR A 158 1.44 -3.43 16.91
CA THR A 158 0.95 -4.80 17.07
C THR A 158 1.31 -5.33 18.44
N LEU A 159 0.33 -5.91 19.13
CA LEU A 159 0.53 -6.69 20.33
C LEU A 159 0.13 -8.14 20.04
N GLY A 160 1.05 -9.07 20.20
CA GLY A 160 0.81 -10.50 20.00
C GLY A 160 1.15 -11.34 21.21
N MET A 161 0.54 -12.50 21.31
CA MET A 161 0.70 -13.45 22.41
C MET A 161 0.69 -14.88 21.90
N TYR A 162 1.57 -15.69 22.47
CA TYR A 162 1.61 -17.13 22.29
C TYR A 162 0.87 -17.79 23.45
N PHE A 163 -0.32 -18.32 23.19
CA PHE A 163 -1.12 -19.01 24.21
C PHE A 163 -0.51 -20.38 24.54
N ASP A 164 0.03 -21.06 23.54
CA ASP A 164 0.79 -22.31 23.65
C ASP A 164 1.65 -22.48 22.38
N GLU A 165 2.22 -23.67 22.19
CA GLU A 165 3.08 -24.00 21.04
C GLU A 165 2.36 -23.95 19.69
N TYR A 166 1.02 -24.06 19.69
CA TYR A 166 0.17 -24.11 18.51
C TYR A 166 -0.61 -22.82 18.29
N ASN A 167 -1.02 -22.13 19.35
CA ASN A 167 -1.98 -21.05 19.31
C ASN A 167 -1.29 -19.69 19.52
N GLN A 168 -1.37 -18.83 18.51
CA GLN A 168 -0.89 -17.44 18.58
C GLN A 168 -2.00 -16.49 18.16
N MET A 169 -2.13 -15.36 18.85
CA MET A 169 -3.06 -14.29 18.49
C MET A 169 -2.38 -12.94 18.55
N SER A 170 -2.72 -12.05 17.64
CA SER A 170 -2.24 -10.67 17.64
C SER A 170 -3.35 -9.69 17.27
N LEU A 171 -3.26 -8.51 17.90
CA LEU A 171 -4.08 -7.34 17.62
C LEU A 171 -3.17 -6.25 17.05
N SER A 172 -3.58 -5.67 15.93
CA SER A 172 -2.88 -4.58 15.27
C SER A 172 -3.78 -3.37 15.14
N ILE A 173 -3.17 -2.19 15.26
CA ILE A 173 -3.78 -0.89 15.02
C ILE A 173 -2.84 -0.11 14.11
N ASP A 174 -3.39 0.54 13.10
CA ASP A 174 -2.64 1.31 12.12
C ASP A 174 -3.33 2.64 11.83
N LEU A 175 -2.54 3.72 11.84
CA LEU A 175 -2.98 5.09 11.61
C LEU A 175 -2.27 5.60 10.36
N ASN A 176 -3.02 5.99 9.34
CA ASN A 176 -2.46 6.61 8.14
C ASN A 176 -2.93 8.05 7.97
N LYS A 177 -2.04 8.93 7.52
CA LYS A 177 -2.38 10.28 7.09
C LYS A 177 -1.69 10.57 5.76
N LEU A 178 -2.44 11.16 4.82
CA LEU A 178 -1.86 11.72 3.61
C LEU A 178 -1.10 13.01 3.93
N LEU A 179 0.14 13.07 3.48
CA LEU A 179 1.05 14.21 3.67
C LEU A 179 1.12 15.06 2.40
N VAL A 180 -0.05 15.34 1.83
CA VAL A 180 -0.19 16.20 0.65
C VAL A 180 -1.04 17.41 1.03
N PRO A 181 -0.79 18.59 0.43
CA PRO A 181 -1.56 19.78 0.76
C PRO A 181 -3.05 19.60 0.55
N THR A 182 -3.84 20.08 1.50
CA THR A 182 -5.30 20.17 1.39
C THR A 182 -5.66 21.10 0.23
N PRO A 183 -6.46 20.63 -0.75
CA PRO A 183 -6.86 21.45 -1.88
C PRO A 183 -7.55 22.75 -1.46
N SER A 184 -7.10 23.88 -2.00
CA SER A 184 -7.63 25.22 -1.73
C SER A 184 -7.80 26.00 -3.04
N SER A 185 -8.73 26.96 -3.08
CA SER A 185 -8.88 27.89 -4.22
C SER A 185 -8.13 29.20 -4.02
N VAL A 186 -7.33 29.31 -2.96
CA VAL A 186 -6.51 30.49 -2.67
C VAL A 186 -5.37 30.60 -3.69
N ASP A 187 -5.24 31.80 -4.25
CA ASP A 187 -4.14 32.23 -5.12
C ASP A 187 -3.78 33.66 -4.69
N GLU A 188 -2.90 33.78 -3.69
CA GLU A 188 -2.46 35.07 -3.16
C GLU A 188 -1.50 35.78 -4.12
N ASN A 189 -0.81 35.02 -4.96
CA ASN A 189 0.26 35.51 -5.83
C ASN A 189 -0.28 36.03 -7.19
N GLY A 190 -1.50 35.63 -7.57
CA GLY A 190 -2.23 36.07 -8.75
C GLY A 190 -1.78 35.43 -10.06
N ASP A 191 -1.07 34.30 -10.01
CA ASP A 191 -0.58 33.57 -11.19
C ASP A 191 -1.64 32.64 -11.81
N SER A 192 -2.87 32.66 -11.28
CA SER A 192 -4.00 31.83 -11.69
C SER A 192 -3.81 30.33 -11.38
N ILE A 193 -2.81 29.97 -10.57
CA ILE A 193 -2.57 28.63 -10.07
C ILE A 193 -2.80 28.65 -8.55
N PRO A 194 -3.68 27.78 -8.02
CA PRO A 194 -3.86 27.71 -6.58
C PRO A 194 -2.54 27.43 -5.84
N ASP A 195 -2.27 28.17 -4.77
CA ASP A 195 -0.97 28.14 -4.07
C ASP A 195 -0.57 26.74 -3.58
N TYR A 196 -1.54 25.93 -3.16
CA TYR A 196 -1.27 24.55 -2.73
C TYR A 196 -0.59 23.71 -3.82
N LYS A 197 -0.84 24.00 -5.11
CA LYS A 197 -0.18 23.33 -6.25
C LYS A 197 1.23 23.84 -6.51
N THR A 198 1.57 25.06 -6.08
CA THR A 198 2.90 25.64 -6.28
C THR A 198 3.87 25.28 -5.15
N GLU A 199 3.36 24.81 -4.02
CA GLU A 199 4.18 24.37 -2.88
C GLU A 199 5.22 23.31 -3.24
N SER A 200 6.39 23.35 -2.59
CA SER A 200 7.37 22.28 -2.71
C SER A 200 6.86 20.98 -2.07
N VAL A 201 7.39 19.82 -2.50
CA VAL A 201 7.01 18.51 -1.91
C VAL A 201 7.27 18.48 -0.40
N VAL A 202 8.44 18.98 0.03
CA VAL A 202 8.79 19.04 1.45
C VAL A 202 7.90 20.05 2.20
N GLY A 203 7.60 21.18 1.57
CA GLY A 203 6.65 22.18 2.10
C GLY A 203 5.28 21.56 2.34
N GLY A 204 4.74 20.85 1.35
CA GLY A 204 3.44 20.19 1.47
C GLY A 204 3.41 19.10 2.52
N ILE A 205 4.49 18.31 2.66
CA ILE A 205 4.61 17.31 3.73
C ILE A 205 4.54 17.98 5.11
N LEU A 206 5.35 19.01 5.35
CA LEU A 206 5.40 19.67 6.66
C LEU A 206 4.14 20.51 6.94
N GLY A 207 3.55 21.11 5.90
CA GLY A 207 2.34 21.92 5.97
C GLY A 207 1.06 21.10 6.20
N SER A 208 1.03 19.85 5.71
CA SER A 208 -0.16 18.97 5.74
C SER A 208 -0.74 18.68 7.13
N PHE A 209 -0.03 19.00 8.21
CA PHE A 209 -0.52 18.82 9.58
C PHE A 209 -1.33 20.01 10.12
N SER A 210 -1.42 21.09 9.35
CA SER A 210 -2.01 22.36 9.80
C SER A 210 -2.80 23.09 8.72
N ASP A 211 -3.02 22.45 7.57
CA ASP A 211 -3.64 23.07 6.39
C ASP A 211 -5.16 22.85 6.31
N ALA A 212 -5.73 22.04 7.20
CA ALA A 212 -7.16 21.80 7.27
C ALA A 212 -7.95 23.12 7.49
N PRO A 213 -8.88 23.50 6.58
CA PRO A 213 -9.60 24.77 6.64
C PRO A 213 -10.45 24.97 7.91
N LEU A 214 -10.99 23.89 8.49
CA LEU A 214 -11.75 23.91 9.74
C LEU A 214 -10.88 23.63 10.97
N GLY A 215 -9.55 23.70 10.82
CA GLY A 215 -8.55 23.54 11.87
C GLY A 215 -8.42 22.10 12.39
N PHE A 216 -7.91 21.97 13.62
CA PHE A 216 -7.51 20.68 14.21
C PHE A 216 -8.61 19.61 14.27
N SER A 217 -9.88 20.01 14.38
CA SER A 217 -11.01 19.07 14.40
C SER A 217 -11.21 18.37 13.05
N GLU A 218 -10.88 19.04 11.95
CA GLU A 218 -10.86 18.44 10.62
C GLU A 218 -9.59 17.65 10.38
N GLU A 219 -8.44 18.15 10.85
CA GLU A 219 -7.14 17.49 10.77
C GLU A 219 -7.18 16.05 11.32
N ILE A 220 -7.81 15.84 12.49
CA ILE A 220 -7.97 14.49 13.06
C ILE A 220 -8.79 13.57 12.15
N LYS A 221 -9.75 14.11 11.38
CA LYS A 221 -10.60 13.30 10.48
C LYS A 221 -9.85 12.83 9.24
N GLU A 222 -8.70 13.42 8.93
CA GLU A 222 -7.83 12.97 7.85
C GLU A 222 -7.03 11.72 8.21
N ILE A 223 -7.01 11.37 9.50
CA ILE A 223 -6.38 10.14 9.96
C ILE A 223 -7.30 8.96 9.62
N ILE A 224 -6.80 8.10 8.76
CA ILE A 224 -7.38 6.80 8.44
C ILE A 224 -7.01 5.83 9.56
N PHE A 225 -8.01 5.16 10.11
CA PHE A 225 -7.85 4.18 11.18
C PHE A 225 -8.08 2.77 10.66
N SER A 226 -7.16 1.85 10.96
CA SER A 226 -7.33 0.42 10.69
C SER A 226 -7.03 -0.40 11.93
N THR A 227 -7.79 -1.47 12.14
CA THR A 227 -7.48 -2.46 13.17
C THR A 227 -7.65 -3.86 12.61
N GLY A 228 -6.81 -4.78 13.08
CA GLY A 228 -6.79 -6.17 12.60
C GLY A 228 -6.52 -7.14 13.72
N LEU A 229 -7.20 -8.28 13.67
CA LEU A 229 -6.98 -9.43 14.51
C LEU A 229 -6.43 -10.57 13.65
N GLU A 230 -5.34 -11.18 14.07
CA GLU A 230 -4.77 -12.37 13.45
C GLU A 230 -4.69 -13.49 14.48
N TYR A 231 -5.08 -14.68 14.08
CA TYR A 231 -4.95 -15.90 14.86
C TYR A 231 -4.27 -16.97 14.01
N TRP A 232 -3.21 -17.56 14.54
CA TRP A 232 -2.50 -18.69 13.94
C TRP A 232 -2.73 -19.96 14.76
N TYR A 233 -2.97 -21.05 14.05
CA TYR A 233 -2.99 -22.40 14.57
C TYR A 233 -1.87 -23.23 13.94
N ASN A 234 -1.04 -23.81 14.79
CA ASN A 234 0.13 -24.65 14.46
C ASN A 234 1.10 -23.99 13.46
N LYS A 235 1.16 -22.65 13.41
CA LYS A 235 1.93 -21.87 12.42
C LYS A 235 1.64 -22.24 10.94
N GLN A 236 0.51 -22.90 10.70
CA GLN A 236 0.09 -23.41 9.39
C GLN A 236 -1.20 -22.74 8.93
N PHE A 237 -2.17 -22.59 9.82
CA PHE A 237 -3.47 -22.01 9.48
C PHE A 237 -3.60 -20.65 10.12
N ALA A 238 -3.94 -19.63 9.33
CA ALA A 238 -4.21 -18.28 9.82
C ALA A 238 -5.67 -17.90 9.56
N VAL A 239 -6.31 -17.29 10.55
CA VAL A 239 -7.59 -16.61 10.39
C VAL A 239 -7.37 -15.13 10.72
N ARG A 240 -7.85 -14.26 9.84
CA ARG A 240 -7.69 -12.82 9.95
C ARG A 240 -9.03 -12.12 9.86
N ALA A 241 -9.22 -11.12 10.70
CA ALA A 241 -10.34 -10.20 10.62
C ALA A 241 -9.82 -8.78 10.80
N GLY A 242 -10.50 -7.80 10.21
CA GLY A 242 -10.09 -6.41 10.34
C GLY A 242 -11.20 -5.44 10.01
N TYR A 243 -11.00 -4.19 10.40
CA TYR A 243 -11.89 -3.08 10.11
C TYR A 243 -11.07 -1.88 9.67
N PHE A 244 -11.49 -1.27 8.56
CA PHE A 244 -10.92 -0.07 8.00
C PHE A 244 -11.93 1.06 8.12
N TYR A 245 -11.47 2.21 8.58
CA TYR A 245 -12.29 3.41 8.76
C TYR A 245 -11.57 4.64 8.23
N GLU A 246 -12.26 5.34 7.35
CA GLU A 246 -11.91 6.68 6.90
C GLU A 246 -13.12 7.60 7.07
N ALA A 247 -12.87 8.84 7.50
CA ALA A 247 -13.93 9.77 7.85
C ALA A 247 -14.86 10.06 6.65
N PRO A 248 -16.19 10.17 6.87
CA PRO A 248 -17.14 10.47 5.81
C PRO A 248 -16.91 11.79 5.09
N GLN A 249 -16.33 12.79 5.77
CA GLN A 249 -16.01 14.09 5.17
C GLN A 249 -14.70 14.07 4.35
N LYS A 250 -13.97 12.96 4.35
CA LYS A 250 -12.73 12.77 3.60
C LYS A 250 -12.99 11.74 2.50
N GLY A 251 -12.47 10.51 2.60
CA GLY A 251 -12.69 9.48 1.57
C GLY A 251 -13.89 8.55 1.81
N ASN A 252 -14.49 8.54 3.00
CA ASN A 252 -15.66 7.74 3.36
C ASN A 252 -15.55 6.22 3.08
N ARG A 253 -14.32 5.68 3.05
CA ARG A 253 -14.11 4.24 2.87
C ARG A 253 -14.21 3.52 4.21
N GLN A 254 -15.17 2.61 4.34
CA GLN A 254 -15.40 1.84 5.55
C GLN A 254 -15.77 0.41 5.19
N PHE A 255 -15.03 -0.57 5.71
CA PHE A 255 -15.24 -1.97 5.38
C PHE A 255 -14.62 -2.91 6.42
N PHE A 256 -15.22 -4.08 6.53
CA PHE A 256 -14.64 -5.22 7.20
C PHE A 256 -13.80 -6.04 6.22
N THR A 257 -12.75 -6.65 6.73
CA THR A 257 -11.92 -7.60 5.98
C THR A 257 -11.90 -8.93 6.71
N VAL A 258 -12.05 -10.02 5.98
CA VAL A 258 -11.81 -11.37 6.49
C VAL A 258 -10.80 -12.07 5.62
N GLY A 259 -9.95 -12.91 6.21
CA GLY A 259 -8.93 -13.62 5.46
C GLY A 259 -8.58 -14.96 6.09
N LEU A 260 -8.12 -15.86 5.22
CA LEU A 260 -7.64 -17.18 5.56
C LEU A 260 -6.25 -17.36 4.95
N GLY A 261 -5.32 -17.87 5.76
CA GLY A 261 -3.96 -18.19 5.34
C GLY A 261 -3.68 -19.67 5.56
N LEU A 262 -2.93 -20.27 4.63
CA LEU A 262 -2.41 -21.63 4.74
C LEU A 262 -0.92 -21.58 4.42
N LYS A 263 -0.09 -22.04 5.35
CA LYS A 263 1.34 -22.27 5.16
C LYS A 263 1.60 -23.77 5.19
N TYR A 264 2.15 -24.30 4.10
CA TYR A 264 2.55 -25.69 3.99
C TYR A 264 4.00 -25.77 3.50
N ASN A 265 4.90 -26.13 4.42
CA ASN A 265 6.35 -26.16 4.23
C ASN A 265 6.88 -24.84 3.62
N VAL A 266 7.04 -24.83 2.30
CA VAL A 266 7.69 -23.78 1.50
C VAL A 266 6.68 -22.92 0.75
N PHE A 267 5.40 -23.29 0.78
CA PHE A 267 4.31 -22.59 0.12
C PHE A 267 3.41 -21.89 1.14
N GLY A 268 3.03 -20.65 0.83
CA GLY A 268 2.00 -19.90 1.54
C GLY A 268 0.88 -19.50 0.59
N LEU A 269 -0.37 -19.68 1.01
CA LEU A 269 -1.57 -19.25 0.29
C LEU A 269 -2.37 -18.35 1.22
N ASP A 270 -2.65 -17.11 0.79
CA ASP A 270 -3.55 -16.23 1.52
C ASP A 270 -4.71 -15.79 0.63
N PHE A 271 -5.90 -15.84 1.22
CA PHE A 271 -7.15 -15.39 0.65
C PHE A 271 -7.73 -14.30 1.53
N SER A 272 -8.18 -13.20 0.95
CA SER A 272 -8.91 -12.15 1.69
C SER A 272 -10.12 -11.66 0.93
N TYR A 273 -11.17 -11.31 1.67
CA TYR A 273 -12.40 -10.74 1.16
C TYR A 273 -12.74 -9.44 1.88
N LEU A 274 -13.15 -8.44 1.09
CA LEU A 274 -13.62 -7.15 1.58
C LEU A 274 -15.15 -7.09 1.61
N ILE A 275 -15.70 -6.72 2.76
CA ILE A 275 -17.13 -6.56 3.02
C ILE A 275 -17.38 -5.08 3.33
N PRO A 276 -18.03 -4.30 2.44
CA PRO A 276 -18.36 -2.91 2.74
C PRO A 276 -19.27 -2.81 3.96
N SER A 277 -19.04 -1.80 4.80
CA SER A 277 -19.92 -1.45 5.91
C SER A 277 -20.70 -0.16 5.68
N SER A 278 -20.38 0.59 4.62
CA SER A 278 -21.09 1.82 4.23
C SER A 278 -22.08 1.56 3.08
N ASN A 279 -23.13 2.38 3.00
CA ASN A 279 -24.17 2.29 1.97
C ASN A 279 -23.75 2.89 0.61
N GLN A 280 -22.49 3.30 0.44
CA GLN A 280 -21.96 3.81 -0.82
C GLN A 280 -21.14 2.73 -1.50
N ASN A 281 -21.43 2.46 -2.78
CA ASN A 281 -20.66 1.53 -3.59
C ASN A 281 -19.20 1.98 -3.65
N ASN A 282 -18.29 1.16 -3.10
CA ASN A 282 -16.86 1.37 -3.15
C ASN A 282 -16.27 0.46 -4.23
N PRO A 283 -15.32 0.94 -5.06
CA PRO A 283 -14.68 0.11 -6.09
C PRO A 283 -13.99 -1.16 -5.56
N LEU A 284 -13.69 -1.21 -4.26
CA LEU A 284 -13.12 -2.36 -3.55
C LEU A 284 -14.17 -3.36 -3.04
N ASP A 285 -15.46 -3.11 -3.28
CA ASP A 285 -16.53 -3.96 -2.77
C ASP A 285 -16.48 -5.35 -3.35
N ASN A 286 -16.69 -6.34 -2.48
CA ASN A 286 -16.72 -7.75 -2.82
C ASN A 286 -15.45 -8.22 -3.56
N THR A 287 -14.32 -7.57 -3.26
CA THR A 287 -13.04 -7.88 -3.89
C THR A 287 -12.38 -9.06 -3.19
N LEU A 288 -12.00 -10.07 -3.99
CA LEU A 288 -11.18 -11.19 -3.56
C LEU A 288 -9.71 -10.87 -3.85
N ARG A 289 -8.82 -11.14 -2.89
CA ARG A 289 -7.38 -11.10 -3.11
C ARG A 289 -6.78 -12.46 -2.90
N PHE A 290 -5.87 -12.83 -3.77
CA PHE A 290 -5.13 -14.09 -3.72
C PHE A 290 -3.64 -13.80 -3.67
N THR A 291 -2.95 -14.37 -2.69
CA THR A 291 -1.50 -14.29 -2.57
C THR A 291 -0.92 -15.69 -2.53
N LEU A 292 0.12 -15.89 -3.33
CA LEU A 292 0.98 -17.05 -3.29
C LEU A 292 2.36 -16.58 -2.83
N ALA A 293 2.89 -17.22 -1.80
CA ALA A 293 4.20 -16.95 -1.23
C ALA A 293 5.06 -18.21 -1.30
N PHE A 294 6.37 -18.01 -1.51
CA PHE A 294 7.37 -19.06 -1.54
C PHE A 294 8.48 -18.73 -0.57
N ASP A 295 8.80 -19.67 0.31
CA ASP A 295 9.90 -19.59 1.26
C ASP A 295 11.06 -20.48 0.81
N PHE A 296 12.02 -19.88 0.11
CA PHE A 296 13.20 -20.58 -0.40
C PHE A 296 14.21 -20.94 0.69
N ALA A 297 14.19 -20.29 1.85
CA ALA A 297 15.07 -20.64 2.96
C ALA A 297 14.63 -21.97 3.60
N SER A 298 13.32 -22.15 3.74
CA SER A 298 12.74 -23.41 4.22
C SER A 298 13.03 -24.58 3.28
N LEU A 299 13.05 -24.36 1.95
CA LEU A 299 13.45 -25.39 0.96
C LEU A 299 14.87 -25.93 1.19
N LYS A 300 15.81 -25.04 1.52
CA LYS A 300 17.21 -25.40 1.71
C LYS A 300 17.40 -26.23 2.98
N ALA A 301 16.74 -25.86 4.07
CA ALA A 301 16.80 -26.59 5.33
C ALA A 301 16.28 -28.03 5.21
N THR A 302 15.20 -28.25 4.44
CA THR A 302 14.66 -29.61 4.24
C THR A 302 15.58 -30.47 3.36
N GLY A 303 16.26 -29.88 2.37
CA GLY A 303 17.21 -30.62 1.53
C GLY A 303 18.51 -31.01 2.24
N ASP A 304 18.94 -30.22 3.22
CA ASP A 304 20.11 -30.54 4.07
C ASP A 304 19.76 -31.64 5.10
N GLU A 305 18.54 -31.65 5.66
CA GLU A 305 18.07 -32.73 6.55
C GLU A 305 17.97 -34.10 5.85
N ASP A 306 17.58 -34.14 4.58
CA ASP A 306 17.51 -35.40 3.81
C ASP A 306 18.91 -35.91 3.38
N ALA A 307 19.91 -35.02 3.27
CA ALA A 307 21.28 -35.40 2.92
C ALA A 307 22.06 -35.99 4.10
N ASP A 308 21.78 -35.54 5.33
CA ASP A 308 22.42 -36.04 6.56
C ASP A 308 21.88 -37.42 7.01
N VAL A 309 20.85 -37.95 6.35
CA VAL A 309 20.29 -39.29 6.62
C VAL A 309 20.87 -40.37 5.68
N GLU A 310 21.63 -39.98 4.65
CA GLU A 310 22.25 -40.90 3.68
C GLU A 310 23.78 -41.13 3.87
N GLU A 311 24.42 -40.62 4.94
CA GLU A 311 25.79 -40.99 5.36
C GLU A 311 25.82 -41.90 6.61
#